data_AF-A0A7V3U1Z9-F1
#
_entry.id   AF-A0A7V3U1Z9-F1
#
_cell.length_a   1.000
_cell.length_b   1.000
_cell.length_c   1.000
_cell.angle_alpha   90.00
_cell.angle_beta   90.00
_cell.angle_gamma   90.00
#
_symmetry.space_group_name_H-M   'P 1'
#
loop_
_entity.id
_entity.type
_entity.pdbx_description
1 polymer ?
#
loop_
_entity_poly.entity_id
_entity_poly.type
_entity_poly.pdbx_seq_one_letter_code
_entity_poly.pdbx_strand_id
1 'polypeptide(L)'
;PAKEADAATAMIEQGVDVIMQHTDSPAAMTIAEEKGIYAFGQASDMSKFGPTAQLTAIIDNWDPYYVARTKAVIDGTWASGNTWDGMKEGMVVLAPFSDALPDDVKAEAQALADSIAAGTYHPFTGPLNKQDGSAWLADGEVADDGTLAGMGFYVEGIEGEIPN
;
A
#
# COMPACT_ATOMS: atom_id res chain seq x y z
N PRO A 1 13.48 -8.33 -10.53
CA PRO A 1 13.12 -7.77 -11.86
C PRO A 1 12.48 -8.76 -12.83
N ALA A 2 13.19 -9.80 -13.32
CA ALA A 2 12.64 -10.69 -14.36
C ALA A 2 11.34 -11.39 -13.93
N LYS A 3 11.33 -12.01 -12.74
CA LYS A 3 10.13 -12.68 -12.19
C LYS A 3 8.96 -11.72 -11.96
N GLU A 4 9.24 -10.46 -11.61
CA GLU A 4 8.21 -9.43 -11.42
C GLU A 4 7.58 -9.04 -12.76
N ALA A 5 8.39 -8.90 -13.81
CA ALA A 5 7.91 -8.66 -15.17
C ALA A 5 7.10 -9.84 -15.72
N ASP A 6 7.55 -11.09 -15.49
CA ASP A 6 6.83 -12.30 -15.87
C ASP A 6 5.46 -12.37 -15.16
N ALA A 7 5.42 -12.08 -13.86
CA ALA A 7 4.19 -12.05 -13.08
C ALA A 7 3.22 -10.97 -13.58
N ALA A 8 3.70 -9.75 -13.81
CA ALA A 8 2.89 -8.66 -14.35
C ALA A 8 2.33 -9.01 -15.73
N THR A 9 3.16 -9.55 -16.62
CA THR A 9 2.74 -9.98 -17.96
C THR A 9 1.63 -11.04 -17.86
N ALA A 10 1.82 -12.05 -17.01
CA ALA A 10 0.83 -13.11 -16.83
C ALA A 10 -0.52 -12.59 -16.30
N MET A 11 -0.51 -11.66 -15.34
CA MET A 11 -1.75 -11.05 -14.83
C MET A 11 -2.46 -10.24 -15.92
N ILE A 12 -1.72 -9.47 -16.72
CA ILE A 12 -2.30 -8.68 -17.83
C ILE A 12 -2.90 -9.60 -18.89
N GLU A 13 -2.24 -10.72 -19.21
CA GLU A 13 -2.77 -11.73 -20.13
C GLU A 13 -4.05 -12.41 -19.58
N GLN A 14 -4.23 -12.42 -18.26
CA GLN A 14 -5.46 -12.87 -17.59
C GLN A 14 -6.53 -11.77 -17.50
N GLY A 15 -6.23 -10.57 -17.99
CA GLY A 15 -7.22 -9.50 -18.18
C GLY A 15 -7.24 -8.44 -17.08
N VAL A 16 -6.25 -8.37 -16.19
CA VAL A 16 -6.16 -7.23 -15.25
C VAL A 16 -5.82 -5.94 -16.01
N ASP A 17 -6.45 -4.84 -15.59
CA ASP A 17 -6.30 -3.49 -16.16
C ASP A 17 -5.63 -2.51 -15.18
N VAL A 18 -5.41 -2.93 -13.94
CA VAL A 18 -4.68 -2.19 -12.91
C VAL A 18 -3.78 -3.15 -12.12
N ILE A 19 -2.52 -2.80 -11.90
CA ILE A 19 -1.57 -3.59 -11.08
C ILE A 19 -1.09 -2.82 -9.85
N MET A 20 -1.04 -3.52 -8.73
CA MET A 20 -0.27 -3.12 -7.54
C MET A 20 0.70 -4.25 -7.18
N GLN A 21 1.86 -3.91 -6.63
CA GLN A 21 2.89 -4.89 -6.26
C GLN A 21 3.32 -4.73 -4.80
N HIS A 22 3.77 -5.83 -4.21
CA HIS A 22 4.50 -5.86 -2.93
C HIS A 22 5.91 -6.44 -3.13
N THR A 23 6.49 -6.19 -4.30
CA THR A 23 7.89 -6.46 -4.66
C THR A 23 8.63 -5.14 -4.86
N ASP A 24 9.95 -5.18 -5.03
CA ASP A 24 10.77 -3.98 -4.78
C ASP A 24 11.24 -3.24 -6.04
N SER A 25 11.08 -3.81 -7.25
CA SER A 25 11.61 -3.19 -8.48
C SER A 25 10.52 -2.52 -9.32
N PRO A 26 10.86 -1.57 -10.21
CA PRO A 26 9.88 -0.95 -11.10
C PRO A 26 9.44 -1.86 -12.27
N ALA A 27 9.79 -3.15 -12.26
CA ALA A 27 9.57 -4.03 -13.40
C ALA A 27 8.08 -4.17 -13.77
N ALA A 28 7.18 -4.34 -12.80
CA ALA A 28 5.75 -4.42 -13.10
C ALA A 28 5.19 -3.08 -13.61
N MET A 29 5.67 -1.95 -13.07
CA MET A 29 5.32 -0.60 -13.55
C MET A 29 5.72 -0.41 -15.02
N THR A 30 6.94 -0.81 -15.40
CA THR A 30 7.40 -0.73 -16.80
C THR A 30 6.58 -1.64 -17.71
N ILE A 31 6.21 -2.85 -17.28
CA ILE A 31 5.31 -3.71 -18.05
C ILE A 31 3.92 -3.08 -18.19
N ALA A 32 3.37 -2.47 -17.13
CA ALA A 32 2.10 -1.77 -17.18
C ALA A 32 2.12 -0.63 -18.21
N GLU A 33 3.18 0.18 -18.20
CA GLU A 33 3.41 1.24 -19.20
C GLU A 33 3.48 0.68 -20.63
N GLU A 34 4.27 -0.37 -20.85
CA GLU A 34 4.41 -1.00 -22.17
C GLU A 34 3.09 -1.59 -22.70
N LYS A 35 2.24 -2.09 -21.79
CA LYS A 35 0.94 -2.69 -22.12
C LYS A 35 -0.21 -1.68 -22.13
N GLY A 36 0.04 -0.43 -21.71
CA GLY A 36 -0.97 0.62 -21.66
C GLY A 36 -2.05 0.37 -20.62
N ILE A 37 -1.71 -0.27 -19.51
CA ILE A 37 -2.60 -0.43 -18.35
C ILE A 37 -2.11 0.42 -17.17
N TYR A 38 -2.93 0.57 -16.14
CA TYR A 38 -2.57 1.38 -14.99
C TYR A 38 -1.83 0.59 -13.91
N ALA A 39 -1.08 1.30 -13.07
CA ALA A 39 -0.40 0.70 -11.92
C ALA A 39 -0.19 1.69 -10.77
N PHE A 40 0.15 1.15 -9.60
CA PHE A 40 0.59 1.91 -8.43
C PHE A 40 2.06 1.67 -8.13
N GLY A 41 2.80 2.73 -7.82
CA GLY A 41 4.19 2.60 -7.36
C GLY A 41 4.27 2.04 -5.93
N GLN A 42 5.37 1.33 -5.66
CA GLN A 42 5.65 0.70 -4.37
C GLN A 42 6.93 1.29 -3.75
N ALA A 43 6.86 1.65 -2.47
CA ALA A 43 7.92 2.28 -1.66
C ALA A 43 8.43 3.66 -2.15
N SER A 44 8.26 4.01 -3.41
CA SER A 44 8.78 5.24 -4.04
C SER A 44 7.90 5.71 -5.20
N ASP A 45 8.07 6.97 -5.60
CA ASP A 45 7.47 7.48 -6.84
C ASP A 45 8.16 6.86 -8.06
N MET A 46 7.43 6.00 -8.78
CA MET A 46 7.88 5.28 -9.96
C MET A 46 7.40 5.93 -11.28
N SER A 47 6.90 7.17 -11.26
CA SER A 47 6.38 7.88 -12.44
C SER A 47 7.38 7.99 -13.59
N LYS A 48 8.69 7.96 -13.31
CA LYS A 48 9.73 7.91 -14.36
C LYS A 48 9.73 6.61 -15.16
N PHE A 49 9.25 5.52 -14.59
CA PHE A 49 9.18 4.19 -15.19
C PHE A 49 7.79 3.85 -15.75
N GLY A 50 6.76 4.58 -15.32
CA GLY A 50 5.39 4.50 -15.86
C GLY A 50 4.74 5.88 -15.90
N PRO A 51 5.17 6.77 -16.82
CA PRO A 51 4.66 8.14 -16.90
C PRO A 51 3.18 8.22 -17.28
N THR A 52 2.62 7.19 -17.90
CA THR A 52 1.19 7.10 -18.22
C THR A 52 0.46 6.02 -17.40
N ALA A 53 1.18 4.99 -16.98
CA ALA A 53 0.65 3.89 -16.17
C ALA A 53 0.45 4.28 -14.69
N GLN A 54 1.38 5.01 -14.07
CA GLN A 54 1.31 5.28 -12.64
C GLN A 54 0.10 6.16 -12.30
N LEU A 55 -0.77 5.71 -11.39
CA LEU A 55 -1.89 6.49 -10.85
C LEU A 55 -1.49 7.31 -9.61
N THR A 56 -0.71 6.70 -8.71
CA THR A 56 0.02 7.29 -7.57
C THR A 56 1.00 6.22 -7.06
N ALA A 57 1.63 6.42 -5.91
CA ALA A 57 2.49 5.44 -5.25
C ALA A 57 2.36 5.56 -3.74
N ILE A 58 2.55 4.43 -3.04
CA ILE A 58 2.78 4.43 -1.59
C ILE A 58 4.28 4.64 -1.39
N ILE A 59 4.66 5.79 -0.82
CA ILE A 59 6.04 6.17 -0.53
C ILE A 59 6.34 5.87 0.94
N ASP A 60 7.44 5.15 1.16
CA ASP A 60 7.95 4.88 2.50
C ASP A 60 8.97 5.97 2.89
N ASN A 61 8.53 6.90 3.73
CA ASN A 61 9.33 8.04 4.17
C ASN A 61 10.06 7.72 5.49
N TRP A 62 11.21 7.05 5.36
CA TRP A 62 12.03 6.64 6.50
C TRP A 62 12.90 7.76 7.10
N ASP A 63 13.06 8.88 6.39
CA ASP A 63 14.01 9.94 6.74
C ASP A 63 13.81 10.49 8.16
N PRO A 64 12.60 10.90 8.58
CA PRO A 64 12.40 11.43 9.92
C PRO A 64 12.70 10.39 11.01
N TYR A 65 12.34 9.13 10.76
CA TYR A 65 12.58 8.04 11.69
C TYR A 65 14.09 7.80 11.87
N TYR A 66 14.84 7.65 10.78
CA TYR A 66 16.29 7.45 10.87
C TYR A 66 17.01 8.61 11.56
N VAL A 67 16.65 9.85 11.23
CA VAL A 67 17.20 11.03 11.93
C VAL A 67 16.91 10.96 13.43
N ALA A 68 15.68 10.65 13.83
CA ALA A 68 15.29 10.55 15.23
C ALA A 68 16.04 9.43 15.98
N ARG A 69 16.17 8.24 15.38
CA ARG A 69 16.87 7.11 15.99
C ARG A 69 18.36 7.36 16.12
N THR A 70 19.01 7.93 15.11
CA THR A 70 20.43 8.30 15.17
C THR A 70 20.68 9.37 16.23
N LYS A 71 19.80 10.38 16.32
CA LYS A 71 19.89 11.39 17.36
C LYS A 71 19.78 10.80 18.77
N ALA A 72 18.84 9.88 19.00
CA ALA A 72 18.71 9.21 20.30
C ALA A 72 19.99 8.44 20.70
N VAL A 73 20.72 7.86 19.73
CA VAL A 73 22.02 7.22 20.02
C VAL A 73 23.07 8.26 20.41
N ILE A 74 23.18 9.36 19.65
CA ILE A 74 24.13 10.46 19.91
C ILE A 74 23.90 11.06 21.31
N ASP A 75 22.63 11.28 21.66
CA ASP A 75 22.22 11.89 22.92
C ASP A 75 22.25 10.89 24.10
N GLY A 76 22.56 9.61 23.84
CA GLY A 76 22.59 8.55 24.86
C GLY A 76 21.21 8.16 25.42
N THR A 77 20.13 8.54 24.74
CA THR A 77 18.73 8.29 25.14
C THR A 77 18.07 7.15 24.37
N TRP A 78 18.82 6.45 23.51
CA TRP A 78 18.29 5.34 22.73
C TRP A 78 17.84 4.19 23.63
N ALA A 79 16.66 3.65 23.35
CA ALA A 79 16.12 2.45 23.96
C ALA A 79 15.50 1.53 22.91
N SER A 80 15.50 0.22 23.20
CA SER A 80 14.77 -0.76 22.39
C SER A 80 13.26 -0.53 22.46
N GLY A 81 12.56 -0.73 21.35
CA GLY A 81 11.12 -0.60 21.26
C GLY A 81 10.62 -1.00 19.86
N ASN A 82 9.30 -1.12 19.74
CA ASN A 82 8.62 -1.38 18.48
C ASN A 82 8.07 -0.06 17.92
N THR A 83 7.99 0.04 16.60
CA THR A 83 7.45 1.21 15.90
C THR A 83 6.56 0.71 14.77
N TRP A 84 5.35 1.27 14.68
CA TRP A 84 4.41 1.06 13.60
C TRP A 84 3.72 2.38 13.34
N ASP A 85 4.36 3.19 12.51
CA ASP A 85 3.91 4.54 12.19
C ASP A 85 3.27 4.53 10.79
N GLY A 86 2.28 5.39 10.57
CA GLY A 86 1.51 5.42 9.33
C GLY A 86 1.52 6.79 8.66
N MET A 87 0.40 7.14 8.02
CA MET A 87 0.21 8.44 7.37
C MET A 87 0.21 9.60 8.37
N LYS A 88 -0.27 9.37 9.60
CA LYS A 88 -0.34 10.39 10.65
C LYS A 88 1.05 10.91 11.06
N GLU A 89 1.99 9.99 11.26
CA GLU A 89 3.38 10.30 11.62
C GLU A 89 4.22 10.67 10.38
N GLY A 90 3.67 10.47 9.18
CA GLY A 90 4.32 10.77 7.90
C GLY A 90 5.33 9.73 7.45
N MET A 91 5.29 8.51 7.99
CA MET A 91 6.11 7.38 7.55
C MET A 91 5.60 6.78 6.24
N VAL A 92 4.28 6.89 6.00
CA VAL A 92 3.64 6.52 4.73
C VAL A 92 3.08 7.78 4.07
N VAL A 93 3.42 8.03 2.81
CA VAL A 93 2.97 9.21 2.06
C VAL A 93 2.52 8.80 0.66
N LEU A 94 1.54 9.48 0.09
CA LEU A 94 1.16 9.26 -1.32
C LEU A 94 2.00 10.14 -2.26
N ALA A 95 2.43 9.57 -3.38
CA ALA A 95 2.95 10.36 -4.50
C ALA A 95 1.85 11.24 -5.12
N PRO A 96 2.20 12.25 -5.92
CA PRO A 96 1.21 13.03 -6.66
C PRO A 96 0.29 12.13 -7.49
N PHE A 97 -1.00 12.47 -7.51
CA PHE A 97 -1.98 11.78 -8.34
C PHE A 97 -1.78 12.10 -9.83
N SER A 98 -1.88 11.07 -10.66
CA SER A 98 -1.78 11.15 -12.11
C SER A 98 -2.90 11.96 -12.75
N ASP A 99 -2.62 12.63 -13.86
CA ASP A 99 -3.61 13.32 -14.68
C ASP A 99 -4.59 12.37 -15.38
N ALA A 100 -4.31 11.06 -15.39
CA ALA A 100 -5.27 10.05 -15.84
C ALA A 100 -6.47 9.88 -14.89
N LEU A 101 -6.35 10.29 -13.63
CA LEU A 101 -7.44 10.20 -12.67
C LEU A 101 -8.40 11.40 -12.83
N PRO A 102 -9.72 11.15 -12.93
CA PRO A 102 -10.73 12.20 -12.83
C PRO A 102 -10.60 13.00 -11.53
N ASP A 103 -10.95 14.30 -11.56
CA ASP A 103 -10.78 15.20 -10.42
C ASP A 103 -11.59 14.77 -9.19
N ASP A 104 -12.78 14.19 -9.39
CA ASP A 104 -13.61 13.64 -8.33
C ASP A 104 -12.94 12.42 -7.66
N VAL A 105 -12.32 11.54 -8.45
CA VAL A 105 -11.57 10.39 -7.93
C VAL A 105 -10.33 10.84 -7.15
N LYS A 106 -9.60 11.85 -7.65
CA LYS A 106 -8.46 12.46 -6.92
C LYS A 106 -8.91 13.04 -5.57
N ALA A 107 -10.03 13.76 -5.57
CA ALA A 107 -10.58 14.36 -4.36
C ALA A 107 -11.02 13.29 -3.34
N GLU A 108 -11.68 12.23 -3.80
CA GLU A 108 -12.08 11.10 -2.95
C GLU A 108 -10.87 10.38 -2.35
N ALA A 109 -9.86 10.06 -3.17
CA ALA A 109 -8.64 9.42 -2.71
C ALA A 109 -7.88 10.28 -1.69
N GLN A 110 -7.77 11.59 -1.93
CA GLN A 110 -7.14 12.52 -0.99
C GLN A 110 -7.93 12.60 0.32
N ALA A 111 -9.27 12.72 0.26
CA ALA A 111 -10.10 12.78 1.45
C ALA A 111 -9.99 11.50 2.29
N LEU A 112 -9.91 10.33 1.65
CA LEU A 112 -9.69 9.06 2.35
C LEU A 112 -8.31 9.03 3.01
N ALA A 113 -7.25 9.41 2.30
CA ALA A 113 -5.89 9.50 2.86
C ALA A 113 -5.84 10.46 4.07
N ASP A 114 -6.48 11.62 3.98
CA ASP A 114 -6.58 12.59 5.07
C ASP A 114 -7.33 12.01 6.27
N SER A 115 -8.41 11.25 6.03
CA SER A 115 -9.20 10.61 7.10
C SER A 115 -8.43 9.49 7.82
N ILE A 116 -7.57 8.76 7.09
CA ILE A 116 -6.63 7.77 7.64
C ILE A 116 -5.58 8.47 8.49
N ALA A 117 -4.96 9.53 7.97
CA ALA A 117 -3.97 10.32 8.71
C ALA A 117 -4.58 10.97 9.97
N ALA A 118 -5.86 11.36 9.92
CA ALA A 118 -6.59 11.88 11.07
C ALA A 118 -6.99 10.80 12.10
N GLY A 119 -6.87 9.50 11.76
CA GLY A 119 -7.36 8.39 12.58
C GLY A 119 -8.88 8.32 12.67
N THR A 120 -9.58 8.96 11.74
CA THR A 120 -11.05 8.93 11.64
C THR A 120 -11.56 7.80 10.74
N TYR A 121 -10.68 7.21 9.95
CA TYR A 121 -10.92 6.02 9.16
C TYR A 121 -9.82 4.99 9.41
N HIS A 122 -10.21 3.74 9.64
CA HIS A 122 -9.29 2.61 9.77
C HIS A 122 -9.60 1.58 8.67
N PRO A 123 -8.63 1.18 7.82
CA PRO A 123 -8.89 0.28 6.70
C PRO A 123 -9.53 -1.06 7.09
N PHE A 124 -9.20 -1.58 8.26
CA PHE A 124 -9.77 -2.81 8.81
C PHE A 124 -10.86 -2.49 9.83
N THR A 125 -11.95 -1.88 9.34
CA THR A 125 -13.19 -1.67 10.10
C THR A 125 -14.29 -2.52 9.49
N GLY A 126 -15.00 -3.29 10.32
CA GLY A 126 -16.08 -4.14 9.86
C GLY A 126 -17.34 -3.39 9.41
N PRO A 127 -18.28 -4.10 8.76
CA PRO A 127 -18.33 -5.55 8.68
C PRO A 127 -17.36 -6.12 7.63
N LEU A 128 -16.52 -7.08 8.03
CA LEU A 128 -15.59 -7.77 7.13
C LEU A 128 -15.70 -9.29 7.32
N ASN A 129 -15.77 -10.01 6.20
CA ASN A 129 -15.69 -11.46 6.16
C ASN A 129 -14.30 -11.91 5.68
N LYS A 130 -13.94 -13.14 6.02
CA LYS A 130 -12.78 -13.84 5.47
C LYS A 130 -13.10 -14.40 4.08
N GLN A 131 -12.07 -14.83 3.37
CA GLN A 131 -12.15 -15.43 2.04
C GLN A 131 -13.06 -16.67 2.00
N ASP A 132 -13.18 -17.42 3.09
CA ASP A 132 -14.07 -18.58 3.21
C ASP A 132 -15.53 -18.23 3.54
N GLY A 133 -15.86 -16.93 3.59
CA GLY A 133 -17.18 -16.40 3.93
C GLY A 133 -17.49 -16.36 5.43
N SER A 134 -16.59 -16.80 6.31
CA SER A 134 -16.77 -16.66 7.75
C SER A 134 -16.60 -15.20 8.19
N ALA A 135 -17.41 -14.74 9.13
CA ALA A 135 -17.31 -13.39 9.66
C ALA A 135 -15.98 -13.17 10.40
N TRP A 136 -15.36 -11.99 10.22
CA TRP A 136 -14.16 -11.57 10.94
C TRP A 136 -14.43 -10.37 11.86
N LEU A 137 -14.81 -9.22 11.31
CA LEU A 137 -15.11 -8.01 12.08
C LEU A 137 -16.59 -7.69 12.00
N ALA A 138 -17.22 -7.40 13.13
CA ALA A 138 -18.59 -6.90 13.19
C ALA A 138 -18.70 -5.46 12.66
N ASP A 139 -19.92 -4.99 12.39
CA ASP A 139 -20.16 -3.61 11.96
C ASP A 139 -19.57 -2.58 12.94
N GLY A 140 -18.68 -1.72 12.44
CA GLY A 140 -17.96 -0.72 13.23
C GLY A 140 -16.82 -1.25 14.11
N GLU A 141 -16.56 -2.55 14.13
CA GLU A 141 -15.42 -3.12 14.85
C GLU A 141 -14.11 -2.86 14.10
N VAL A 142 -13.14 -2.24 14.77
CA VAL A 142 -11.80 -2.00 14.21
C VAL A 142 -10.85 -3.10 14.67
N ALA A 143 -10.09 -3.69 13.75
CA ALA A 143 -9.08 -4.69 14.07
C ALA A 143 -8.00 -4.13 15.00
N ASP A 144 -7.51 -4.96 15.92
CA ASP A 144 -6.35 -4.62 16.74
C ASP A 144 -5.03 -4.88 15.98
N ASP A 145 -4.01 -4.08 16.29
CA ASP A 145 -2.68 -4.19 15.69
C ASP A 145 -2.04 -5.59 15.88
N GLY A 146 -2.32 -6.29 16.98
CA GLY A 146 -1.79 -7.62 17.23
C GLY A 146 -2.31 -8.64 16.21
N THR A 147 -3.61 -8.61 15.93
CA THR A 147 -4.23 -9.40 14.86
C THR A 147 -3.63 -9.04 13.50
N LEU A 148 -3.49 -7.75 13.19
CA LEU A 148 -2.94 -7.30 11.90
C LEU A 148 -1.48 -7.73 11.71
N ALA A 149 -0.66 -7.64 12.75
CA ALA A 149 0.75 -8.08 12.71
C ALA A 149 0.90 -9.60 12.50
N GLY A 150 -0.11 -10.39 12.87
CA GLY A 150 -0.17 -11.83 12.68
C GLY A 150 -1.14 -12.29 11.60
N MET A 151 -1.60 -11.39 10.73
CA MET A 151 -2.68 -11.68 9.79
C MET A 151 -2.26 -12.77 8.80
N GLY A 152 -2.97 -13.90 8.85
CA GLY A 152 -2.69 -15.11 8.08
C GLY A 152 -3.91 -15.65 7.35
N PHE A 153 -4.80 -14.76 6.90
CA PHE A 153 -5.98 -15.08 6.10
C PHE A 153 -6.28 -13.92 5.15
N TYR A 154 -7.00 -14.19 4.06
CA TYR A 154 -7.53 -13.16 3.17
C TYR A 154 -8.96 -12.78 3.55
N VAL A 155 -9.38 -11.57 3.18
CA VAL A 155 -10.78 -11.13 3.25
C VAL A 155 -11.59 -11.67 2.07
N GLU A 156 -12.92 -11.61 2.17
CA GLU A 156 -13.84 -11.95 1.08
C GLU A 156 -13.50 -11.19 -0.22
N GLY A 157 -13.60 -11.86 -1.36
CA GLY A 157 -13.34 -11.29 -2.69
C GLY A 157 -11.90 -11.44 -3.19
N ILE A 158 -10.97 -11.89 -2.35
CA ILE A 158 -9.62 -12.25 -2.79
C ILE A 158 -9.61 -13.65 -3.40
N GLU A 159 -8.98 -13.80 -4.56
CA GLU A 159 -8.66 -15.09 -5.17
C GLU A 159 -7.17 -15.40 -4.96
N GLY A 160 -6.86 -16.60 -4.47
CA GLY A 160 -5.50 -17.02 -4.14
C GLY A 160 -5.43 -17.85 -2.87
N GLU A 161 -4.33 -18.58 -2.67
CA GLU A 161 -4.09 -19.38 -1.47
C GLU A 161 -2.85 -18.84 -0.75
N ILE A 162 -2.92 -18.77 0.58
CA ILE A 162 -1.75 -18.43 1.38
C ILE A 162 -0.76 -19.60 1.30
N PRO A 163 0.51 -19.36 0.92
CA PRO A 163 1.52 -20.41 0.87
C PRO A 163 1.72 -21.07 2.24
N ASN A 164 1.91 -22.40 2.24
CA ASN A 164 2.24 -23.18 3.43
C ASN A 164 3.72 -23.07 3.83
#